data_AF-A0A925GAU7-F1
#
_entry.id   AF-A0A925GAU7-F1
#
_cell.length_a   1.000
_cell.length_b   1.000
_cell.length_c   1.000
_cell.angle_alpha   90.00
_cell.angle_beta   90.00
_cell.angle_gamma   90.00
#
_symmetry.space_group_name_H-M   'P 1'
#
loop_
_entity.id
_entity.type
_entity.pdbx_description
1 polymer ?
#
loop_
_entity_poly.entity_id
_entity_poly.type
_entity_poly.pdbx_seq_one_letter_code
_entity_poly.pdbx_strand_id
1 'polypeptide(L)'
;MTKPHQATATLQALRGPDVALSLDDFGAGYSRLTFLQSFPLQYLKIDRSLTSDVLDNSTDAAIVRAVIALGKALKLTIIAERVGTKAQLTFLKQKGCDIAQGYLLGSLTPA
;
A
#
# COMPACT_ATOMS: atom_id res chain seq x y z
N MET A 1 10.41 10.40 -9.02
CA MET A 1 11.58 10.44 -8.12
C MET A 1 12.86 10.46 -8.94
N THR A 2 13.63 11.55 -8.90
CA THR A 2 14.76 11.81 -9.81
C THR A 2 16.13 11.36 -9.27
N LYS A 3 16.24 10.84 -8.04
CA LYS A 3 17.52 10.37 -7.44
C LYS A 3 17.36 9.20 -6.43
N PRO A 4 17.13 7.96 -6.88
CA PRO A 4 16.81 6.83 -5.99
C PRO A 4 17.91 6.47 -4.98
N HIS A 5 19.18 6.58 -5.34
CA HIS A 5 20.29 6.27 -4.41
C HIS A 5 20.37 7.23 -3.21
N GLN A 6 20.04 8.51 -3.42
CA GLN A 6 20.00 9.49 -2.32
C GLN A 6 18.82 9.24 -1.40
N ALA A 7 17.67 8.81 -1.95
CA ALA A 7 16.51 8.44 -1.15
C ALA A 7 16.82 7.22 -0.26
N THR A 8 17.52 6.21 -0.76
CA THR A 8 17.90 5.03 0.04
C THR A 8 18.72 5.41 1.28
N ALA A 9 19.78 6.21 1.12
CA ALA A 9 20.65 6.59 2.24
C ALA A 9 19.89 7.39 3.31
N THR A 10 19.05 8.34 2.89
CA THR A 10 18.22 9.11 3.82
C THR A 10 17.21 8.22 4.54
N LEU A 11 16.51 7.34 3.82
CA LEU A 11 15.53 6.42 4.42
C LEU A 11 16.19 5.44 5.39
N GLN A 12 17.40 4.95 5.06
CA GLN A 12 18.19 4.12 5.97
C GLN A 12 18.59 4.87 7.24
N ALA A 13 18.97 6.15 7.14
CA ALA A 13 19.31 6.98 8.29
C ALA A 13 18.09 7.31 9.17
N LEU A 14 16.91 7.48 8.56
CA LEU A 14 15.65 7.67 9.28
C LEU A 14 15.10 6.39 9.90
N ARG A 15 15.49 5.23 9.39
CA ARG A 15 15.09 3.93 9.92
C ARG A 15 15.78 3.68 11.26
N GLY A 16 15.11 4.09 12.33
CA GLY A 16 15.39 3.70 13.71
C GLY A 16 14.49 2.53 14.17
N PRO A 17 14.72 1.98 15.37
CA PRO A 17 13.83 0.97 15.96
C PRO A 17 12.39 1.48 16.14
N ASP A 18 12.21 2.79 16.31
CA ASP A 18 10.91 3.41 16.58
C ASP A 18 10.27 4.08 15.35
N VAL A 19 10.92 4.01 14.18
CA VAL A 19 10.44 4.67 12.96
C VAL A 19 10.17 3.61 11.90
N ALA A 20 8.91 3.54 11.47
CA ALA A 20 8.51 2.68 10.38
C ALA A 20 8.27 3.45 9.09
N LEU A 21 8.62 2.83 7.96
CA LEU A 21 8.54 3.42 6.64
C LEU A 21 7.48 2.69 5.81
N SER A 22 6.71 3.49 5.08
CA SER A 22 5.72 3.02 4.13
C SER A 22 6.04 3.54 2.73
N LEU A 23 5.81 2.72 1.71
CA LEU A 23 5.72 3.21 0.33
C LEU A 23 4.25 3.54 0.04
N ASP A 24 4.00 4.79 -0.36
CA ASP A 24 2.66 5.30 -0.64
C ASP A 24 2.28 5.18 -2.12
N ASP A 25 0.97 5.24 -2.39
CA ASP A 25 0.38 5.26 -3.73
C ASP A 25 0.84 4.11 -4.65
N PHE A 26 1.07 2.90 -4.10
CA PHE A 26 1.47 1.77 -4.91
C PHE A 26 0.31 1.30 -5.80
N GLY A 27 0.53 1.36 -7.11
CA GLY A 27 -0.50 1.15 -8.13
C GLY A 27 -0.87 2.41 -8.92
N ALA A 28 -0.54 3.61 -8.42
CA ALA A 28 -0.73 4.85 -9.17
C ALA A 28 0.38 5.00 -10.22
N GLY A 29 0.07 4.71 -11.49
CA GLY A 29 1.01 4.94 -12.61
C GLY A 29 2.31 4.14 -12.49
N TYR A 30 3.48 4.81 -12.58
CA TYR A 30 4.81 4.19 -12.60
C TYR A 30 5.26 3.69 -11.21
N SER A 31 4.60 2.65 -10.70
CA SER A 31 5.03 1.93 -9.50
C SER A 31 6.26 1.09 -9.80
N ARG A 32 7.41 1.47 -9.24
CA ARG A 32 8.69 0.77 -9.48
C ARG A 32 8.90 -0.29 -8.43
N LEU A 33 8.72 -1.55 -8.83
CA LEU A 33 9.02 -2.73 -8.01
C LEU A 33 10.44 -2.71 -7.42
N THR A 34 11.39 -2.09 -8.12
CA THR A 34 12.79 -1.95 -7.66
C THR A 34 12.92 -1.18 -6.35
N PHE A 35 11.97 -0.32 -5.98
CA PHE A 35 11.96 0.38 -4.69
C PHE A 35 11.65 -0.57 -3.53
N LEU A 36 10.76 -1.56 -3.75
CA LEU A 36 10.44 -2.57 -2.73
C LEU A 36 11.66 -3.44 -2.38
N GLN A 37 12.61 -3.59 -3.30
CA GLN A 37 13.85 -4.33 -3.07
C GLN A 37 14.92 -3.50 -2.36
N SER A 38 14.91 -2.18 -2.57
CA SER A 38 16.02 -1.30 -2.18
C SER A 38 15.76 -0.52 -0.90
N PHE A 39 14.50 -0.30 -0.52
CA PHE A 39 14.13 0.50 0.64
C PHE A 39 13.80 -0.38 1.86
N PRO A 40 14.19 0.03 3.08
CA PRO A 40 13.91 -0.72 4.30
C PRO A 40 12.46 -0.47 4.76
N LEU A 41 11.48 -0.88 3.96
CA LEU A 41 10.05 -0.64 4.18
C LEU A 41 9.46 -1.65 5.18
N GLN A 42 8.42 -1.23 5.90
CA GLN A 42 7.59 -2.10 6.74
C GLN A 42 6.16 -2.19 6.19
N TYR A 43 5.72 -1.12 5.51
CA TYR A 43 4.36 -1.01 4.99
C TYR A 43 4.37 -0.75 3.48
N LEU A 44 3.33 -1.26 2.82
CA LEU A 44 3.03 -0.97 1.42
C LEU A 44 1.56 -0.57 1.30
N LYS A 45 1.33 0.66 0.84
CA LYS A 45 -0.02 1.22 0.68
C LYS A 45 -0.48 1.06 -0.76
N ILE A 46 -1.63 0.41 -0.95
CA ILE A 46 -2.29 0.27 -2.25
C ILE A 46 -3.06 1.56 -2.54
N ASP A 47 -2.76 2.16 -3.69
CA ASP A 47 -3.39 3.40 -4.12
C ASP A 47 -4.91 3.29 -4.24
N ARG A 48 -5.57 4.43 -4.00
CA ARG A 48 -7.03 4.56 -4.08
C ARG A 48 -7.63 4.16 -5.43
N SER A 49 -6.92 4.37 -6.54
CA SER A 49 -7.47 4.09 -7.88
C SER A 49 -7.74 2.60 -8.04
N LEU A 50 -6.88 1.74 -7.47
CA LEU A 50 -7.07 0.30 -7.48
C LEU A 50 -8.12 -0.17 -6.48
N THR A 51 -8.21 0.44 -5.30
CA THR A 51 -9.16 0.02 -4.26
C THR A 51 -10.59 0.47 -4.54
N SER A 52 -10.78 1.61 -5.21
CA SER A 52 -12.11 2.16 -5.51
C SER A 52 -12.91 1.22 -6.43
N ASP A 53 -12.26 0.71 -7.48
CA ASP A 53 -12.92 -0.06 -8.54
C ASP A 53 -12.71 -1.58 -8.38
N VAL A 54 -12.20 -2.03 -7.24
CA VAL A 54 -11.77 -3.43 -7.01
C VAL A 54 -12.89 -4.48 -7.14
N LEU A 55 -14.15 -4.05 -7.06
CA LEU A 55 -15.31 -4.93 -7.21
C LEU A 55 -15.85 -4.97 -8.65
N ASP A 56 -15.65 -3.89 -9.41
CA ASP A 56 -16.27 -3.66 -10.71
C ASP A 56 -15.28 -3.82 -11.87
N ASN A 57 -13.98 -3.66 -11.60
CA ASN A 57 -12.90 -3.83 -12.57
C ASN A 57 -12.06 -5.08 -12.23
N SER A 58 -12.20 -6.11 -13.07
CA SER A 58 -11.46 -7.37 -12.92
C SER A 58 -9.94 -7.21 -13.01
N THR A 59 -9.46 -6.21 -13.76
CA THR A 59 -8.03 -5.88 -13.88
C THR A 59 -7.52 -5.30 -12.57
N ASP A 60 -8.21 -4.32 -11.99
CA ASP A 60 -7.80 -3.73 -10.71
C ASP A 60 -7.87 -4.77 -9.59
N ALA A 61 -8.91 -5.61 -9.59
CA ALA A 61 -9.00 -6.73 -8.67
C ALA A 61 -7.80 -7.70 -8.80
N ALA A 62 -7.33 -7.95 -10.02
CA ALA A 62 -6.15 -8.80 -10.27
C ALA A 62 -4.86 -8.13 -9.79
N ILE A 63 -4.69 -6.84 -10.05
CA ILE A 63 -3.55 -6.06 -9.58
C ILE A 63 -3.53 -6.03 -8.05
N VAL A 64 -4.65 -5.71 -7.38
CA VAL A 64 -4.74 -5.71 -5.91
C VAL A 64 -4.34 -7.07 -5.33
N ARG A 65 -4.83 -8.18 -5.91
CA ARG A 65 -4.41 -9.53 -5.48
C ARG A 65 -2.90 -9.74 -5.63
N ALA A 66 -2.32 -9.32 -6.75
CA ALA A 66 -0.89 -9.45 -7.01
C ALA A 66 -0.05 -8.61 -6.04
N VAL A 67 -0.49 -7.37 -5.76
CA VAL A 67 0.19 -6.47 -4.81
C VAL A 67 0.14 -7.03 -3.39
N ILE A 68 -1.01 -7.54 -2.94
CA ILE A 68 -1.11 -8.18 -1.63
C ILE A 68 -0.15 -9.37 -1.56
N ALA A 69 -0.19 -10.28 -2.55
CA ALA A 69 0.69 -11.45 -2.58
C ALA A 69 2.17 -11.06 -2.58
N LEU A 70 2.56 -10.06 -3.36
CA LEU A 70 3.92 -9.54 -3.41
C LEU A 70 4.37 -8.99 -2.06
N GLY A 71 3.57 -8.13 -1.43
CA GLY A 71 3.95 -7.55 -0.15
C GLY A 71 4.06 -8.61 0.95
N LYS A 72 3.17 -9.62 0.95
CA LYS A 72 3.31 -10.79 1.84
C LYS A 72 4.62 -11.55 1.62
N ALA A 73 4.99 -11.80 0.36
CA ALA A 73 6.24 -12.46 0.03
C ALA A 73 7.48 -11.66 0.50
N LEU A 74 7.37 -10.33 0.48
CA LEU A 74 8.40 -9.40 0.97
C LEU A 74 8.29 -9.09 2.48
N LYS A 75 7.39 -9.76 3.20
CA LYS A 75 7.12 -9.55 4.63
C LYS A 75 6.74 -8.10 4.99
N LEU A 76 6.07 -7.41 4.06
CA LEU A 76 5.49 -6.09 4.27
C LEU A 76 4.06 -6.21 4.79
N THR A 77 3.66 -5.27 5.63
CA THR A 77 2.27 -5.08 6.03
C THR A 77 1.53 -4.29 4.95
N ILE A 78 0.41 -4.81 4.47
CA ILE A 78 -0.33 -4.21 3.37
C ILE A 78 -1.46 -3.33 3.88
N ILE A 79 -1.50 -2.09 3.42
CA ILE A 79 -2.54 -1.12 3.74
C ILE A 79 -3.34 -0.83 2.47
N ALA A 80 -4.65 -1.04 2.47
CA ALA A 80 -5.52 -0.60 1.40
C ALA A 80 -6.14 0.76 1.73
N GLU A 81 -5.95 1.74 0.84
CA GLU A 81 -6.45 3.09 1.06
C GLU A 81 -7.88 3.31 0.56
N ARG A 82 -8.52 4.33 1.14
CA ARG A 82 -9.84 4.88 0.79
C ARG A 82 -10.96 3.85 0.64
N VAL A 83 -10.97 2.83 1.49
CA VAL A 83 -12.05 1.85 1.57
C VAL A 83 -13.36 2.53 1.97
N GLY A 84 -14.33 2.54 1.07
CA GLY A 84 -15.60 3.25 1.22
C GLY A 84 -16.79 2.34 1.54
N THR A 85 -16.72 1.05 1.20
CA THR A 85 -17.86 0.12 1.34
C THR A 85 -17.50 -1.16 2.07
N LYS A 86 -18.48 -1.76 2.76
CA LYS A 86 -18.32 -3.07 3.43
C LYS A 86 -17.92 -4.18 2.44
N ALA A 87 -18.38 -4.10 1.20
CA ALA A 87 -18.03 -5.05 0.15
C ALA A 87 -16.55 -4.97 -0.23
N GLN A 88 -16.01 -3.75 -0.40
CA GLN A 88 -14.57 -3.54 -0.63
C GLN A 88 -13.75 -4.06 0.56
N LEU A 89 -14.13 -3.73 1.80
CA LEU A 89 -13.46 -4.21 3.00
C LEU A 89 -13.46 -5.74 3.09
N THR A 90 -14.60 -6.37 2.79
CA THR A 90 -14.75 -7.83 2.80
C THR A 90 -13.86 -8.47 1.74
N PHE A 91 -13.85 -7.94 0.52
CA PHE A 91 -12.96 -8.40 -0.54
C PHE A 91 -11.49 -8.31 -0.10
N LEU A 92 -11.04 -7.16 0.39
CA LEU A 92 -9.66 -6.93 0.81
C LEU A 92 -9.25 -7.89 1.94
N LYS A 93 -10.12 -8.05 2.95
CA LYS A 93 -9.91 -8.99 4.06
C LYS A 93 -9.79 -10.43 3.56
N GLN A 94 -10.67 -10.86 2.65
CA GLN A 94 -10.63 -12.21 2.07
C GLN A 94 -9.35 -12.45 1.24
N LYS A 95 -8.79 -11.41 0.63
CA LYS A 95 -7.51 -11.51 -0.11
C LYS A 95 -6.28 -11.40 0.79
N GLY A 96 -6.45 -11.18 2.09
CA GLY A 96 -5.35 -11.14 3.07
C GLY A 96 -4.68 -9.78 3.20
N CYS A 97 -5.38 -8.69 2.88
CA CYS A 97 -4.94 -7.34 3.24
C CYS A 97 -4.94 -7.16 4.78
N ASP A 98 -3.90 -6.53 5.32
CA ASP A 98 -3.70 -6.42 6.78
C ASP A 98 -4.49 -5.28 7.40
N ILE A 99 -4.43 -4.12 6.75
CA ILE A 99 -4.98 -2.87 7.25
C ILE A 99 -5.82 -2.25 6.14
N ALA A 100 -6.97 -1.72 6.51
CA ALA A 100 -7.77 -0.87 5.64
C ALA A 100 -7.85 0.53 6.24
N GLN A 101 -7.78 1.54 5.40
CA GLN A 101 -8.02 2.94 5.74
C GLN A 101 -9.11 3.47 4.82
N GLY A 102 -10.05 4.24 5.35
CA GLY A 102 -11.06 4.91 4.52
C GLY A 102 -12.28 5.37 5.31
N TYR A 103 -13.15 6.13 4.65
CA TYR A 103 -14.33 6.74 5.27
C TYR A 103 -15.24 5.73 5.99
N LEU A 104 -15.29 4.49 5.50
CA LEU A 104 -16.03 3.40 6.16
C LEU A 104 -15.58 3.15 7.61
N LEU A 105 -14.29 3.38 7.90
CA LEU A 105 -13.64 3.09 9.19
C LEU A 105 -13.45 4.35 10.04
N GLY A 106 -13.53 5.52 9.43
CA GLY A 106 -13.40 6.81 10.09
C GLY A 106 -13.20 7.92 9.07
N SER A 107 -13.80 9.08 9.32
CA SER A 107 -13.60 10.29 8.53
C SER A 107 -12.36 11.05 8.99
N LEU A 108 -11.73 11.80 8.09
CA LEU A 108 -10.70 12.78 8.45
C LEU A 108 -11.31 13.81 9.43
N THR A 109 -10.84 13.78 10.67
CA THR A 109 -11.14 14.83 11.67
C THR A 109 -9.97 15.81 11.72
N PRO A 110 -10.21 17.12 11.94
CA PRO A 110 -9.13 18.08 12.20
C PRO A 110 -8.24 17.61 13.35
N ALA A 111 -6.95 17.96 13.26
CA ALA A 111 -5.95 17.69 14.31
C ALA A 111 -6.12 18.63 15.52
#